data_AF-A0A3M2ZB35-F1
#
_entry.id   AF-A0A3M2ZB35-F1
#
_cell.length_a   1.000
_cell.length_b   1.000
_cell.length_c   1.000
_cell.angle_alpha   90.00
_cell.angle_beta   90.00
_cell.angle_gamma   90.00
#
_symmetry.space_group_name_H-M   'P 1'
#
loop_
_entity.id
_entity.type
_entity.pdbx_description
1 polymer ?
#
loop_
_entity_poly.entity_id
_entity_poly.type
_entity_poly.pdbx_seq_one_letter_code
_entity_poly.pdbx_strand_id
1 'polypeptide(L)'
;KPAVVQGRFIQEKHLRALPQPLLSKGRFVLAKDFGLLWLLETPLKQDYRINATGIARRETVGDVSTWKPVPNKNAGAEQNRLFLAVLQGDR
;
A
#
# COMPACT_ATOMS: atom_id res chain seq x y z
N LYS A 1 8.09 -13.08 18.80
CA LYS A 1 7.75 -13.11 17.35
C LYS A 1 6.68 -12.04 17.12
N PRO A 2 6.86 -11.10 16.17
CA PRO A 2 5.84 -10.08 15.92
C PRO A 2 4.54 -10.74 15.45
N ALA A 3 3.40 -10.20 15.88
CA ALA A 3 2.11 -10.59 15.34
C ALA A 3 2.04 -10.13 13.88
N VAL A 4 1.82 -11.09 12.97
CA VAL A 4 1.73 -10.85 11.52
C VAL A 4 0.32 -11.16 11.06
N VAL A 5 -0.31 -10.20 10.40
CA VAL A 5 -1.59 -10.36 9.70
C VAL A 5 -1.32 -10.28 8.21
N GLN A 6 -1.87 -11.20 7.43
CA GLN A 6 -1.70 -11.22 5.98
C GLN A 6 -3.03 -11.54 5.32
N GLY A 7 -3.22 -11.03 4.11
CA GLY A 7 -4.45 -11.24 3.39
C GLY A 7 -4.41 -10.72 1.95
N ARG A 8 -5.58 -10.76 1.32
CA ARG A 8 -5.82 -10.19 0.01
C ARG A 8 -6.68 -8.94 0.16
N PHE A 9 -6.54 -8.02 -0.79
CA PHE A 9 -7.40 -6.83 -0.85
C PHE A 9 -8.00 -6.67 -2.25
N ILE A 10 -9.15 -6.02 -2.28
CA ILE A 10 -9.74 -5.39 -3.46
C ILE A 10 -10.01 -3.94 -3.04
N GLN A 11 -9.57 -2.98 -3.85
CA GLN A 11 -9.78 -1.56 -3.64
C GLN A 11 -10.51 -0.99 -4.84
N GLU A 12 -11.58 -0.26 -4.57
CA GLU A 12 -12.36 0.48 -5.56
C GLU A 12 -12.11 1.98 -5.41
N LYS A 13 -11.77 2.65 -6.52
CA LYS A 13 -11.69 4.11 -6.56
C LYS A 13 -12.77 4.66 -7.49
N HIS A 14 -13.78 5.27 -6.88
CA HIS A 14 -14.85 5.95 -7.59
C HIS A 14 -14.40 7.35 -8.00
N LEU A 15 -14.31 7.59 -9.30
CA LEU A 15 -13.95 8.89 -9.87
C LEU A 15 -15.18 9.46 -10.56
N ARG A 16 -15.49 10.74 -10.31
CA ARG A 16 -16.65 11.42 -10.93
C ARG A 16 -16.66 11.34 -12.46
N ALA A 17 -15.49 11.27 -13.08
CA ALA A 17 -15.32 11.21 -14.53
C ALA A 17 -15.44 9.79 -15.12
N LEU A 18 -15.56 8.75 -14.30
CA LEU A 18 -15.61 7.36 -14.76
C LEU A 18 -16.95 6.70 -14.39
N PRO A 19 -17.59 5.96 -15.31
CA PRO A 19 -18.84 5.26 -15.05
C PRO A 19 -18.66 4.00 -14.19
N GLN A 20 -17.45 3.44 -14.13
CA GLN A 20 -17.09 2.30 -13.29
C GLN A 20 -15.90 2.67 -12.40
N PRO A 21 -15.81 2.12 -11.17
CA PRO A 21 -14.66 2.37 -10.31
C PRO A 21 -13.40 1.75 -10.89
N LEU A 22 -12.25 2.37 -10.57
CA LEU A 22 -10.98 1.72 -10.81
C LEU A 22 -10.78 0.61 -9.77
N LEU A 23 -10.54 -0.61 -10.25
CA LEU A 23 -10.30 -1.78 -9.41
C LEU A 23 -8.81 -2.06 -9.27
N SER A 24 -8.37 -2.13 -8.02
CA SER A 24 -7.03 -2.54 -7.62
C SER A 24 -7.12 -3.82 -6.80
N LYS A 25 -6.21 -4.78 -7.03
CA LYS A 25 -6.18 -6.04 -6.29
C LYS A 25 -4.76 -6.40 -5.91
N GLY A 26 -4.61 -7.16 -4.83
CA GLY A 26 -3.32 -7.65 -4.42
C GLY A 26 -3.31 -8.31 -3.05
N ARG A 27 -2.15 -8.27 -2.41
CA ARG A 27 -1.89 -8.87 -1.10
C ARG A 27 -1.28 -7.87 -0.14
N PHE A 28 -1.45 -8.12 1.16
CA PHE A 28 -0.82 -7.33 2.19
C PHE A 28 -0.22 -8.21 3.29
N VAL A 29 0.83 -7.69 3.93
CA VAL A 29 1.42 -8.23 5.15
C VAL A 29 1.60 -7.07 6.13
N LEU A 30 0.87 -7.11 7.23
CA LEU A 30 0.99 -6.18 8.35
C LEU A 30 1.76 -6.88 9.47
N ALA A 31 2.88 -6.30 9.88
CA ALA A 31 3.62 -6.74 11.04
C ALA A 31 3.69 -5.57 12.02
N LYS A 32 3.20 -5.78 13.25
CA LYS A 32 3.01 -4.72 14.26
C LYS A 32 4.22 -3.79 14.41
N ASP A 33 5.43 -4.35 14.46
CA ASP A 33 6.66 -3.61 14.73
C ASP A 33 7.39 -3.13 13.47
N PHE A 34 6.94 -3.54 12.27
CA PHE A 34 7.63 -3.26 11.00
C PHE A 34 6.80 -2.45 10.01
N GLY A 35 5.48 -2.41 10.19
CA GLY A 35 4.53 -1.73 9.31
C GLY A 35 3.89 -2.66 8.28
N LEU A 36 3.45 -2.08 7.17
CA LEU A 36 2.73 -2.76 6.10
C LEU A 36 3.61 -2.92 4.86
N LEU A 37 3.60 -4.14 4.31
CA LEU A 37 3.94 -4.40 2.92
C LEU A 37 2.66 -4.58 2.10
N TRP A 38 2.49 -3.75 1.07
CA TRP A 38 1.35 -3.78 0.15
C TRP A 38 1.82 -4.15 -1.25
N LEU A 39 1.38 -5.31 -1.73
CA LEU A 39 1.74 -5.87 -3.01
C LEU A 39 0.55 -5.64 -3.96
N LEU A 40 0.58 -4.54 -4.71
CA LEU A 40 -0.39 -4.29 -5.79
C LEU A 40 -0.07 -5.20 -6.96
N GLU A 41 -1.05 -5.98 -7.40
CA GLU A 41 -0.88 -6.95 -8.49
C GLU A 41 -1.58 -6.50 -9.77
N THR A 42 -2.73 -5.83 -9.64
CA THR A 42 -3.51 -5.25 -10.75
C THR A 42 -3.98 -3.84 -10.39
N PRO A 43 -4.06 -2.90 -11.35
CA PRO A 43 -3.84 -3.07 -12.79
C PRO A 43 -2.36 -3.08 -13.20
N LEU A 44 -1.47 -2.66 -12.31
CA LEU A 44 -0.03 -2.67 -12.53
C LEU A 44 0.65 -3.21 -11.27
N LYS A 45 1.75 -3.94 -11.45
CA LYS A 45 2.49 -4.51 -10.32
C LYS A 45 3.32 -3.43 -9.63
N GLN A 46 3.03 -3.17 -8.37
CA GLN A 46 3.75 -2.20 -7.54
C GLN A 46 3.79 -2.65 -6.09
N ASP A 47 4.97 -2.58 -5.49
CA ASP A 47 5.14 -2.90 -4.08
C ASP A 47 5.34 -1.61 -3.30
N TYR A 48 4.60 -1.46 -2.21
CA TYR A 48 4.71 -0.34 -1.29
C TYR A 48 5.05 -0.84 0.10
N ARG A 49 5.96 -0.13 0.75
CA ARG A 49 6.27 -0.28 2.18
C ARG A 49 5.76 0.96 2.88
N ILE A 50 5.02 0.76 3.96
CA ILE A 50 4.42 1.82 4.76
C ILE A 50 4.79 1.56 6.22
N ASN A 51 5.48 2.50 6.84
CA ASN A 51 5.92 2.41 8.22
C ASN A 51 5.96 3.81 8.85
N ALA A 52 6.53 3.92 10.06
CA ALA A 52 6.63 5.19 10.78
C ALA A 52 7.39 6.30 10.02
N THR A 53 8.25 5.95 9.05
CA THR A 53 9.01 6.92 8.25
C THR A 53 8.27 7.35 6.98
N GLY A 54 7.08 6.79 6.72
CA GLY A 54 6.23 7.12 5.57
C GLY A 54 6.12 6.00 4.55
N ILE A 55 5.84 6.39 3.29
CA ILE A 55 5.53 5.49 2.19
C ILE A 55 6.69 5.44 1.22
N ALA A 56 7.15 4.23 0.89
CA ALA A 56 8.14 4.00 -0.14
C ALA A 56 7.61 2.98 -1.16
N ARG A 57 7.92 3.19 -2.44
CA ARG A 57 7.66 2.25 -3.54
C ARG A 57 8.93 1.47 -3.83
N ARG A 58 8.81 0.16 -4.09
CA ARG A 58 9.93 -0.63 -4.60
C ARG A 58 10.14 -0.32 -6.07
N GLU A 59 11.36 0.04 -6.42
CA GLU A 59 11.82 0.13 -7.81
C GLU A 59 12.89 -0.92 -8.05
N THR A 60 12.73 -1.65 -9.14
CA THR A 60 13.68 -2.69 -9.56
C THR A 60 14.31 -2.25 -10.87
N VAL A 61 15.64 -2.12 -10.87
CA VAL A 61 16.45 -1.79 -12.06
C VAL A 61 17.47 -2.91 -12.22
N GLY A 62 17.33 -3.70 -13.28
CA GLY A 62 18.06 -4.97 -13.39
C GLY A 62 17.73 -5.88 -12.19
N ASP A 63 18.75 -6.39 -11.53
CA ASP A 63 18.61 -7.27 -10.35
C ASP A 63 18.55 -6.50 -9.02
N VAL A 64 18.70 -5.17 -9.04
CA VAL A 64 18.74 -4.35 -7.83
C VAL A 64 17.37 -3.78 -7.53
N SER A 65 16.85 -4.07 -6.33
CA SER A 65 15.61 -3.48 -5.81
C SER A 65 15.91 -2.43 -4.73
N THR A 66 15.33 -1.24 -4.89
CA THR A 66 15.48 -0.12 -3.95
C THR A 66 14.11 0.41 -3.51
N TRP A 67 14.01 0.90 -2.28
CA TRP A 67 12.81 1.57 -1.78
C TRP A 67 12.96 3.08 -2.00
N LYS A 68 12.12 3.66 -2.85
CA LYS A 68 12.09 5.11 -3.09
C LYS A 68 10.89 5.75 -2.39
N PRO A 69 11.09 6.82 -1.60
CA PRO A 69 10.00 7.58 -1.01
C PRO A 69 9.01 8.05 -2.09
N VAL A 70 7.72 7.95 -1.81
CA VAL A 70 6.67 8.50 -2.69
C VAL A 70 6.38 9.93 -2.26
N PRO A 71 6.50 10.95 -3.15
CA PRO A 71 6.16 12.32 -2.81
C PRO A 71 4.71 12.44 -2.36
N ASN A 72 4.46 13.17 -1.27
CA ASN A 72 3.18 13.24 -0.56
C ASN A 72 2.03 13.95 -1.32
N LYS A 73 2.14 14.09 -2.65
CA LYS A 73 1.17 14.79 -3.51
C LYS A 73 0.14 13.87 -4.17
N ASN A 74 0.29 12.55 -4.04
CA ASN A 74 -0.68 11.61 -4.59
C ASN A 74 -1.78 11.37 -3.56
N ALA A 75 -3.00 11.86 -3.81
CA ALA A 75 -4.16 11.65 -2.94
C ALA A 75 -4.43 10.17 -2.58
N GLY A 76 -3.94 9.22 -3.39
CA GLY A 76 -4.01 7.78 -3.06
C GLY A 76 -3.07 7.34 -1.92
N ALA A 77 -1.98 8.07 -1.68
CA ALA A 77 -1.02 7.80 -0.61
C ALA A 77 -1.59 8.18 0.78
N GLU A 78 -2.30 9.32 0.87
CA GLU A 78 -3.00 9.74 2.09
C GLU A 78 -4.21 8.85 2.41
N GLN A 79 -4.96 8.42 1.38
CA GLN A 79 -6.09 7.49 1.57
C GLN A 79 -5.60 6.11 2.06
N ASN A 80 -4.44 5.66 1.58
CA ASN A 80 -3.79 4.45 2.11
C ASN A 80 -3.42 4.61 3.59
N ARG A 81 -2.96 5.79 4.02
CA ARG A 81 -2.57 6.02 5.43
C ARG A 81 -3.76 5.88 6.39
N LEU A 82 -4.94 6.37 6.02
CA LEU A 82 -6.17 6.23 6.82
C LEU A 82 -6.61 4.77 6.98
N PHE A 83 -6.54 3.97 5.91
CA PHE A 83 -6.85 2.54 5.99
C PHE A 83 -5.93 1.79 6.97
N LEU A 84 -4.69 2.26 7.11
CA LEU A 84 -3.70 1.63 7.99
C LEU A 84 -3.80 2.04 9.44
N ALA A 85 -4.25 3.27 9.72
CA ALA A 85 -4.61 3.65 11.08
C ALA A 85 -5.71 2.71 11.63
N VAL A 86 -6.70 2.37 10.80
CA VAL A 86 -7.78 1.44 11.17
C VAL A 86 -7.25 0.01 11.39
N LEU A 87 -6.36 -0.49 10.51
CA LEU A 87 -5.80 -1.84 10.66
C LEU A 87 -4.76 -1.98 11.78
N GLN A 88 -4.07 -0.91 12.14
CA GLN A 88 -3.12 -0.89 13.26
C GLN A 88 -3.84 -0.79 14.61
N GLY A 89 -5.14 -0.45 14.59
CA GLY A 89 -5.93 -0.12 15.76
C GLY A 89 -5.57 1.28 16.23
N ASP A 90 -6.59 2.14 16.36
CA ASP A 90 -6.49 3.25 17.30
C ASP A 90 -6.22 2.60 18.67
N ARG A 91 -5.19 3.08 19.36
CA ARG A 91 -4.97 2.71 20.75
C ARG A 91 -5.92 3.50 21.64
#